data_AF-A0A840F8V3-F1
#
_entry.id   AF-A0A840F8V3-F1
#
_cell.length_a   1.000
_cell.length_b   1.000
_cell.length_c   1.000
_cell.angle_alpha   90.00
_cell.angle_beta   90.00
_cell.angle_gamma   90.00
#
_symmetry.space_group_name_H-M   'P 1'
#
loop_
_entity.id
_entity.type
_entity.pdbx_description
1 polymer ?
#
loop_
_entity_poly.entity_id
_entity_poly.type
_entity_poly.pdbx_seq_one_letter_code
_entity_poly.pdbx_strand_id
1 'polypeptide(L)'
;MTFASSSIRASALTSRATLGGAVAVAAALFVISLTGLGWLFMPANAAGPSPEMTLSYTDLGEMVQSGAAPTTAFQQAYFSWLAWTTAIVTVIMATAAIMLSGRAIAIATAVLSAVGLVFLIFGTKGPLSWAAYADQAGNIRMGAILMVVGYVVTICTAAVSAARRPTVS
;
A
#
# COMPACT_ATOMS: atom_id res chain seq x y z
N MET A 1 -31.88 32.76 12.67
CA MET A 1 -30.48 32.45 12.29
C MET A 1 -30.05 31.03 12.69
N THR A 2 -30.90 30.01 12.48
CA THR A 2 -30.65 28.62 12.95
C THR A 2 -30.31 27.63 11.83
N PHE A 3 -30.54 27.98 10.57
CA PHE A 3 -30.33 27.10 9.41
C PHE A 3 -28.86 26.97 8.94
N ALA A 4 -27.99 27.92 9.28
CA ALA A 4 -26.57 27.86 8.88
C ALA A 4 -25.75 26.84 9.71
N SER A 5 -26.21 26.53 10.93
CA SER A 5 -25.54 25.59 11.86
C SER A 5 -25.73 24.13 11.45
N SER A 6 -26.91 23.78 10.93
CA SER A 6 -27.24 22.41 10.53
C SER A 6 -26.54 21.98 9.25
N SER A 7 -26.42 22.87 8.26
CA SER A 7 -25.76 22.58 6.98
C SER A 7 -24.25 22.33 7.12
N ILE A 8 -23.57 23.09 7.99
CA ILE A 8 -22.13 22.92 8.26
C ILE A 8 -21.84 21.57 8.93
N ARG A 9 -22.66 21.17 9.91
CA ARG A 9 -22.51 19.88 10.59
C ARG A 9 -22.79 18.69 9.67
N ALA A 10 -23.81 18.79 8.82
CA ALA A 10 -24.12 17.77 7.82
C ALA A 10 -22.97 17.56 6.84
N SER A 11 -22.40 18.65 6.30
CA SER A 11 -21.23 18.60 5.39
C SER A 11 -20.00 17.95 6.02
N ALA A 12 -19.70 18.27 7.29
CA ALA A 12 -18.58 17.69 8.02
C ALA A 12 -18.74 16.18 8.27
N LEU A 13 -19.96 15.72 8.57
CA LEU A 13 -20.27 14.31 8.76
C LEU A 13 -20.12 13.51 7.45
N THR A 14 -20.67 14.01 6.34
CA THR A 14 -20.51 13.39 5.03
C THR A 14 -19.03 13.31 4.63
N SER A 15 -18.26 14.38 4.87
CA SER A 15 -16.81 14.39 4.63
C SER A 15 -16.06 13.31 5.43
N ARG A 16 -16.38 13.13 6.71
CA ARG A 16 -15.72 12.12 7.55
C ARG A 16 -16.10 10.71 7.13
N ALA A 17 -17.37 10.48 6.77
CA ALA A 17 -17.83 9.19 6.27
C ALA A 17 -17.12 8.80 4.96
N THR A 18 -16.97 9.73 4.01
CA THR A 18 -16.25 9.47 2.75
C THR A 18 -14.79 9.13 2.99
N LEU A 19 -14.08 9.89 3.84
CA LEU A 19 -12.69 9.61 4.17
C LEU A 19 -12.54 8.28 4.92
N GLY A 20 -13.47 7.98 5.85
CA GLY A 20 -13.51 6.71 6.57
C GLY A 20 -13.73 5.52 5.64
N GLY A 21 -14.65 5.65 4.69
CA GLY A 21 -14.87 4.65 3.64
C GLY A 21 -13.62 4.41 2.80
N ALA A 22 -12.91 5.47 2.39
CA ALA A 22 -11.67 5.33 1.62
C ALA A 22 -10.56 4.60 2.40
N VAL A 23 -10.42 4.87 3.72
CA VAL A 23 -9.47 4.15 4.58
C VAL A 23 -9.84 2.69 4.73
N ALA A 24 -11.13 2.38 4.90
CA ALA A 24 -11.60 1.00 4.99
C ALA A 24 -11.34 0.23 3.68
N VAL A 25 -11.55 0.87 2.53
CA VAL A 25 -11.20 0.32 1.21
C VAL A 25 -9.71 0.05 1.13
N ALA A 26 -8.85 1.01 1.47
CA ALA A 26 -7.41 0.81 1.45
C ALA A 26 -6.94 -0.33 2.37
N ALA A 27 -7.51 -0.43 3.58
CA ALA A 27 -7.23 -1.53 4.50
C ALA A 27 -7.61 -2.89 3.90
N ALA A 28 -8.79 -3.00 3.27
CA ALA A 28 -9.20 -4.22 2.58
C ALA A 28 -8.25 -4.56 1.43
N LEU A 29 -7.84 -3.57 0.63
CA LEU A 29 -6.87 -3.76 -0.46
C LEU A 29 -5.53 -4.31 0.04
N PHE A 30 -4.99 -3.77 1.14
CA PHE A 30 -3.75 -4.28 1.73
C PHE A 30 -3.90 -5.72 2.21
N VAL A 31 -4.98 -6.05 2.92
CA VAL A 31 -5.19 -7.41 3.43
C VAL A 31 -5.35 -8.41 2.27
N ILE A 32 -6.17 -8.09 1.27
CA ILE A 32 -6.39 -8.97 0.12
C ILE A 32 -5.10 -9.16 -0.68
N SER A 33 -4.33 -8.08 -0.86
CA SER A 33 -3.03 -8.11 -1.52
C SER A 33 -2.04 -9.06 -0.83
N LEU A 34 -1.91 -8.98 0.49
CA LEU A 34 -0.90 -9.73 1.25
C LEU A 34 -1.28 -11.19 1.55
N THR A 35 -2.54 -11.59 1.35
CA THR A 35 -3.04 -12.92 1.77
C THR A 35 -3.59 -13.79 0.65
N GLY A 36 -4.15 -13.21 -0.43
CA GLY A 36 -5.00 -13.99 -1.33
C GLY A 36 -4.63 -13.97 -2.80
N LEU A 37 -3.95 -12.92 -3.29
CA LEU A 37 -3.75 -12.72 -4.71
C LEU A 37 -2.30 -12.95 -5.14
N GLY A 38 -2.15 -13.44 -6.37
CA GLY A 38 -0.86 -13.50 -7.04
C GLY A 38 -0.25 -12.12 -7.18
N TRP A 39 1.04 -12.01 -6.86
CA TRP A 39 1.87 -10.81 -7.01
C TRP A 39 2.67 -10.82 -8.31
N LEU A 40 3.25 -11.97 -8.65
CA LEU A 40 4.11 -12.12 -9.81
C LEU A 40 3.78 -13.41 -10.56
N PHE A 41 3.88 -13.35 -11.87
CA PHE A 41 3.83 -14.54 -12.71
C PHE A 41 5.23 -14.94 -13.15
N MET A 42 5.56 -16.20 -12.92
CA MET A 42 6.80 -16.80 -13.38
C MET A 42 6.48 -17.68 -14.58
N PRO A 43 6.95 -17.32 -15.80
CA PRO A 43 6.76 -18.15 -16.98
C PRO A 43 7.56 -19.45 -16.85
N ALA A 44 7.10 -20.51 -17.51
CA ALA A 44 7.79 -21.78 -17.52
C ALA A 44 9.22 -21.62 -18.08
N ASN A 45 10.20 -22.19 -17.38
CA ASN A 45 11.57 -22.23 -17.86
C ASN A 45 11.80 -23.56 -18.58
N ALA A 46 11.89 -23.58 -19.91
CA ALA A 46 12.13 -24.81 -20.67
C ALA A 46 13.50 -25.46 -20.36
N ALA A 47 14.44 -24.73 -19.75
CA ALA A 47 15.76 -25.22 -19.38
C ALA A 47 15.83 -25.83 -17.96
N GLY A 48 14.75 -25.80 -17.17
CA GLY A 48 14.69 -26.40 -15.84
C GLY A 48 13.29 -26.97 -15.53
N PRO A 49 13.11 -27.80 -14.49
CA PRO A 49 11.81 -28.37 -14.14
C PRO A 49 10.92 -27.36 -13.38
N SER A 50 10.86 -26.11 -13.83
CA SER A 50 10.06 -25.05 -13.21
C SER A 50 8.80 -24.80 -14.05
N PRO A 51 7.62 -25.30 -13.63
CA PRO A 51 6.37 -25.06 -14.33
C PRO A 51 5.99 -23.58 -14.27
N GLU A 52 5.10 -23.16 -15.16
CA GLU A 52 4.46 -21.85 -15.04
C GLU A 52 3.69 -21.76 -13.73
N MET A 53 3.88 -20.68 -12.99
CA MET A 53 3.15 -20.49 -11.74
C MET A 53 2.94 -19.01 -11.42
N THR A 54 1.85 -18.74 -10.72
CA THR A 54 1.60 -17.43 -10.12
C THR A 54 2.01 -17.47 -8.66
N LEU A 55 2.95 -16.59 -8.28
CA LEU A 55 3.48 -16.49 -6.93
C LEU A 55 2.65 -15.50 -6.13
N SER A 56 2.08 -15.95 -5.02
CA SER A 56 1.47 -15.10 -4.01
C SER A 56 2.54 -14.37 -3.19
N TYR A 57 2.13 -13.43 -2.33
CA TYR A 57 3.04 -12.76 -1.40
C TYR A 57 3.78 -13.76 -0.48
N THR A 58 3.09 -14.78 0.00
CA THR A 58 3.67 -15.82 0.86
C THR A 58 4.70 -16.66 0.09
N ASP A 59 4.38 -17.10 -1.13
CA ASP A 59 5.31 -17.88 -1.96
C ASP A 59 6.60 -17.08 -2.25
N LEU A 60 6.46 -15.76 -2.50
CA LEU A 60 7.61 -14.87 -2.67
C LEU A 60 8.45 -14.79 -1.40
N GLY A 61 7.81 -14.72 -0.23
CA GLY A 61 8.49 -14.78 1.07
C GLY A 61 9.29 -16.08 1.25
N GLU A 62 8.70 -17.22 0.92
CA GLU A 62 9.35 -18.53 1.01
C GLU A 62 10.53 -18.66 0.04
N MET A 63 10.38 -18.22 -1.22
CA MET A 63 11.47 -18.22 -2.20
C MET A 63 12.63 -17.33 -1.75
N VAL A 64 12.31 -16.19 -1.15
CA VAL A 64 13.29 -15.22 -0.68
C VAL A 64 14.04 -15.73 0.56
N GLN A 65 13.37 -16.46 1.45
CA GLN A 65 13.98 -17.02 2.66
C GLN A 65 14.75 -18.33 2.41
N SER A 66 14.29 -19.15 1.46
CA SER A 66 14.95 -20.41 1.11
C SER A 66 16.24 -20.22 0.32
N GLY A 67 16.49 -19.02 -0.21
CA GLY A 67 17.63 -18.75 -1.09
C GLY A 67 17.48 -19.37 -2.48
N ALA A 68 16.26 -19.77 -2.86
CA ALA A 68 15.96 -20.36 -4.16
C ALA A 68 16.20 -19.39 -5.34
N ALA A 69 16.27 -18.09 -5.07
CA ALA A 69 16.64 -17.06 -6.03
C ALA A 69 17.61 -16.05 -5.41
N PRO A 70 18.42 -15.34 -6.22
CA PRO A 70 19.19 -14.19 -5.74
C PRO A 70 18.26 -13.14 -5.14
N THR A 71 18.56 -12.66 -3.93
CA THR A 71 17.76 -11.66 -3.21
C THR A 71 18.62 -10.62 -2.52
N THR A 72 18.00 -9.51 -2.09
CA THR A 72 18.63 -8.50 -1.25
C THR A 72 18.09 -8.55 0.18
N ALA A 73 18.87 -8.06 1.15
CA ALA A 73 18.42 -7.98 2.56
C ALA A 73 17.12 -7.15 2.71
N PHE A 74 16.97 -6.10 1.89
CA PHE A 74 15.74 -5.30 1.88
C PHE A 74 14.55 -6.10 1.37
N GLN A 75 14.71 -6.88 0.30
CA GLN A 75 13.67 -7.74 -0.24
C GLN A 75 13.24 -8.82 0.76
N GLN A 76 14.20 -9.41 1.49
CA GLN A 76 13.92 -10.35 2.59
C GLN A 76 13.08 -9.70 3.70
N ALA A 77 13.46 -8.51 4.15
CA ALA A 77 12.67 -7.78 5.13
C ALA A 77 11.27 -7.42 4.60
N TYR A 78 11.18 -7.01 3.33
CA TYR A 78 9.93 -6.64 2.67
C TYR A 78 8.91 -7.76 2.69
N PHE A 79 9.26 -8.93 2.16
CA PHE A 79 8.37 -10.09 2.08
C PHE A 79 8.19 -10.84 3.41
N SER A 80 8.94 -10.48 4.45
CA SER A 80 8.76 -11.03 5.80
C SER A 80 7.80 -10.19 6.64
N TRP A 81 8.26 -9.04 7.14
CA TRP A 81 7.54 -8.25 8.14
C TRP A 81 7.22 -6.84 7.66
N LEU A 82 8.06 -6.26 6.79
CA LEU A 82 8.03 -4.83 6.52
C LEU A 82 6.79 -4.41 5.73
N ALA A 83 6.32 -5.20 4.77
CA ALA A 83 5.08 -4.88 4.05
C ALA A 83 3.86 -4.91 4.99
N TRP A 84 3.77 -5.91 5.86
CA TRP A 84 2.73 -6.00 6.90
C TRP A 84 2.77 -4.82 7.86
N THR A 85 3.95 -4.51 8.41
CA THR A 85 4.12 -3.40 9.34
C THR A 85 3.75 -2.07 8.68
N THR A 86 4.23 -1.80 7.47
CA THR A 86 3.88 -0.54 6.79
C THR A 86 2.40 -0.45 6.45
N ALA A 87 1.75 -1.53 6.02
CA ALA A 87 0.30 -1.54 5.80
C ALA A 87 -0.48 -1.23 7.10
N ILE A 88 -0.16 -1.92 8.20
CA ILE A 88 -0.82 -1.73 9.50
C ILE A 88 -0.63 -0.30 10.01
N VAL A 89 0.61 0.20 10.05
CA VAL A 89 0.90 1.55 10.53
C VAL A 89 0.23 2.60 9.64
N THR A 90 0.17 2.38 8.33
CA THR A 90 -0.54 3.28 7.40
C THR A 90 -2.03 3.36 7.72
N VAL A 91 -2.69 2.22 7.95
CA VAL A 91 -4.12 2.19 8.31
C VAL A 91 -4.38 2.86 9.65
N ILE A 92 -3.53 2.62 10.66
CA ILE A 92 -3.63 3.26 11.99
C ILE A 92 -3.49 4.79 11.83
N MET A 93 -2.45 5.24 11.13
CA MET A 93 -2.19 6.67 10.91
C MET A 93 -3.30 7.34 10.12
N ALA A 94 -3.84 6.69 9.07
CA ALA A 94 -4.95 7.22 8.30
C ALA A 94 -6.23 7.34 9.13
N THR A 95 -6.50 6.35 9.99
CA THR A 95 -7.63 6.38 10.93
C THR A 95 -7.46 7.51 11.96
N ALA A 96 -6.28 7.60 12.56
CA ALA A 96 -5.94 8.67 13.51
C ALA A 96 -6.03 10.05 12.87
N ALA A 97 -5.60 10.19 11.60
CA ALA A 97 -5.73 11.41 10.85
C ALA A 97 -7.22 11.82 10.77
N ILE A 98 -8.14 10.91 10.49
CA ILE A 98 -9.58 11.20 10.42
C ILE A 98 -10.14 11.58 11.79
N MET A 99 -9.80 10.83 12.84
CA MET A 99 -10.38 11.00 14.18
C MET A 99 -9.88 12.25 14.89
N LEU A 100 -8.56 12.46 14.93
CA LEU A 100 -7.91 13.50 15.73
C LEU A 100 -7.88 14.87 15.04
N SER A 101 -8.26 14.93 13.75
CA SER A 101 -8.36 16.18 12.98
C SER A 101 -7.06 17.02 12.91
N GLY A 102 -5.88 16.46 13.24
CA GLY A 102 -4.58 17.14 13.18
C GLY A 102 -3.95 17.16 11.78
N ARG A 103 -3.60 18.34 11.25
CA ARG A 103 -2.97 18.49 9.92
C ARG A 103 -1.63 17.76 9.82
N ALA A 104 -0.81 17.83 10.87
CA ALA A 104 0.48 17.14 10.92
C ALA A 104 0.34 15.62 10.74
N ILE A 105 -0.67 15.01 11.36
CA ILE A 105 -0.94 13.56 11.26
C ILE A 105 -1.33 13.19 9.82
N ALA A 106 -2.15 14.03 9.17
CA ALA A 106 -2.51 13.81 7.77
C ALA A 106 -1.29 13.91 6.84
N ILE A 107 -0.42 14.91 7.02
CA ILE A 107 0.83 15.02 6.24
C ILE A 107 1.74 13.82 6.51
N ALA A 108 1.93 13.44 7.77
CA ALA A 108 2.74 12.27 8.13
C ALA A 108 2.19 10.97 7.52
N THR A 109 0.86 10.82 7.45
CA THR A 109 0.21 9.67 6.79
C THR A 109 0.50 9.64 5.29
N ALA A 110 0.45 10.80 4.62
CA ALA A 110 0.76 10.90 3.19
C ALA A 110 2.24 10.53 2.92
N VAL A 111 3.16 11.04 3.75
CA VAL A 111 4.58 10.70 3.67
C VAL A 111 4.81 9.22 3.92
N LEU A 112 4.22 8.65 4.97
CA LEU A 112 4.33 7.22 5.28
C LEU A 112 3.83 6.35 4.13
N SER A 113 2.71 6.72 3.52
CA SER A 113 2.15 5.98 2.37
C SER A 113 3.07 6.07 1.15
N ALA A 114 3.69 7.22 0.90
CA ALA A 114 4.68 7.38 -0.17
C ALA A 114 5.94 6.55 0.10
N VAL A 115 6.42 6.48 1.34
CA VAL A 115 7.52 5.58 1.74
C VAL A 115 7.12 4.12 1.54
N GLY A 116 5.87 3.75 1.86
CA GLY A 116 5.32 2.42 1.58
C GLY A 116 5.38 2.03 0.11
N LEU A 117 5.04 2.95 -0.81
CA LEU A 117 5.19 2.74 -2.26
C LEU A 117 6.66 2.53 -2.66
N VAL A 118 7.57 3.32 -2.08
CA VAL A 118 9.00 3.16 -2.33
C VAL A 118 9.46 1.77 -1.87
N PHE A 119 9.04 1.35 -0.67
CA PHE A 119 9.36 0.01 -0.16
C PHE A 119 8.80 -1.10 -1.04
N LEU A 120 7.58 -0.95 -1.55
CA LEU A 120 6.98 -1.87 -2.50
C LEU A 120 7.86 -2.01 -3.75
N ILE A 121 8.24 -0.90 -4.38
CA ILE A 121 9.07 -0.92 -5.60
C ILE A 121 10.43 -1.59 -5.35
N PHE A 122 11.11 -1.25 -4.25
CA PHE A 122 12.40 -1.85 -3.95
C PHE A 122 12.29 -3.32 -3.52
N GLY A 123 11.21 -3.69 -2.84
CA GLY A 123 10.91 -5.07 -2.45
C GLY A 123 10.65 -5.96 -3.65
N THR A 124 9.84 -5.51 -4.60
CA THR A 124 9.52 -6.28 -5.82
C THR A 124 10.68 -6.27 -6.83
N LYS A 125 11.43 -5.18 -6.94
CA LYS A 125 12.62 -5.11 -7.80
C LYS A 125 13.72 -6.07 -7.34
N GLY A 126 14.01 -6.10 -6.05
CA GLY A 126 15.12 -6.87 -5.49
C GLY A 126 16.46 -6.56 -6.20
N PRO A 127 17.22 -7.60 -6.62
CA PRO A 127 18.54 -7.42 -7.25
C PRO A 127 18.47 -7.06 -8.74
N LEU A 128 17.29 -7.04 -9.36
CA LEU A 128 17.14 -6.76 -10.79
C LEU A 128 17.67 -5.36 -11.14
N SER A 129 18.19 -5.19 -12.36
CA SER A 129 18.44 -3.86 -12.92
C SER A 129 17.10 -3.16 -13.17
N TRP A 130 17.10 -1.83 -13.27
CA TRP A 130 15.88 -1.07 -13.56
C TRP A 130 15.26 -1.43 -14.92
N ALA A 131 16.10 -1.73 -15.92
CA ALA A 131 15.64 -2.18 -17.23
C ALA A 131 14.93 -3.55 -17.12
N ALA A 132 15.58 -4.53 -16.47
CA ALA A 132 14.99 -5.86 -16.27
C ALA A 132 13.70 -5.80 -15.43
N TYR A 133 13.63 -4.90 -14.44
CA TYR A 133 12.41 -4.69 -13.67
C TYR A 133 11.27 -4.09 -14.52
N ALA A 134 11.58 -3.15 -15.41
CA ALA A 134 10.59 -2.60 -16.34
C ALA A 134 10.07 -3.66 -17.33
N ASP A 135 10.95 -4.54 -17.81
CA ASP A 135 10.57 -5.66 -18.68
C ASP A 135 9.62 -6.66 -17.98
N GLN A 136 9.68 -6.73 -16.64
CA GLN A 136 8.77 -7.55 -15.84
C GLN A 136 7.41 -6.90 -15.57
N ALA A 137 7.14 -5.68 -16.03
CA ALA A 137 5.86 -5.01 -15.78
C ALA A 137 4.64 -5.84 -16.25
N GLY A 138 4.78 -6.62 -17.34
CA GLY A 138 3.74 -7.52 -17.84
C GLY A 138 3.48 -8.76 -16.96
N ASN A 139 4.40 -9.07 -16.05
CA ASN A 139 4.30 -10.19 -15.12
C ASN A 139 3.78 -9.79 -13.74
N ILE A 140 3.58 -8.49 -13.50
CA ILE A 140 2.91 -7.99 -12.29
C ILE A 140 1.46 -8.49 -12.30
N ARG A 141 1.01 -9.00 -11.15
CA ARG A 141 -0.34 -9.53 -10.95
C ARG A 141 -1.10 -8.70 -9.92
N MET A 142 -2.36 -9.06 -9.72
CA MET A 142 -3.34 -8.23 -9.03
C MET A 142 -2.94 -7.90 -7.59
N GLY A 143 -2.26 -8.79 -6.86
CA GLY A 143 -1.82 -8.54 -5.49
C GLY A 143 -0.93 -7.30 -5.37
N ALA A 144 0.12 -7.20 -6.18
CA ALA A 144 1.00 -6.03 -6.20
C ALA A 144 0.26 -4.76 -6.65
N ILE A 145 -0.65 -4.87 -7.62
CA ILE A 145 -1.48 -3.74 -8.09
C ILE A 145 -2.37 -3.22 -6.97
N LEU A 146 -3.05 -4.10 -6.22
CA LEU A 146 -3.89 -3.70 -5.10
C LEU A 146 -3.08 -3.00 -4.00
N MET A 147 -1.82 -3.40 -3.78
CA MET A 147 -0.93 -2.73 -2.85
C MET A 147 -0.63 -1.29 -3.28
N VAL A 148 -0.32 -1.09 -4.57
CA VAL A 148 -0.14 0.26 -5.16
C VAL A 148 -1.40 1.09 -4.97
N VAL A 149 -2.56 0.55 -5.35
CA VAL A 149 -3.84 1.26 -5.25
C VAL A 149 -4.15 1.62 -3.80
N GLY A 150 -3.92 0.71 -2.86
CA GLY A 150 -4.10 0.96 -1.42
C GLY A 150 -3.29 2.16 -0.95
N TYR A 151 -2.00 2.23 -1.29
CA TYR A 151 -1.16 3.37 -0.93
C TYR A 151 -1.56 4.66 -1.65
N VAL A 152 -1.96 4.61 -2.93
CA VAL A 152 -2.43 5.80 -3.65
C VAL A 152 -3.70 6.36 -3.00
N VAL A 153 -4.65 5.48 -2.64
CA VAL A 153 -5.89 5.86 -1.94
C VAL A 153 -5.56 6.51 -0.60
N THR A 154 -4.63 5.97 0.20
CA THR A 154 -4.26 6.57 1.48
C THR A 154 -3.55 7.90 1.31
N ILE A 155 -2.68 8.07 0.30
CA ILE A 155 -2.04 9.35 -0.04
C ILE A 155 -3.11 10.40 -0.37
N CYS A 156 -4.03 10.10 -1.29
CA CYS A 156 -5.08 11.03 -1.71
C CYS A 156 -5.98 11.40 -0.53
N THR A 157 -6.39 10.41 0.26
CA THR A 157 -7.23 10.61 1.46
C THR A 157 -6.53 11.52 2.47
N ALA A 158 -5.24 11.27 2.73
CA ALA A 158 -4.42 12.05 3.64
C ALA A 158 -4.20 13.49 3.13
N ALA A 159 -3.92 13.67 1.85
CA ALA A 159 -3.75 14.99 1.23
C ALA A 159 -5.04 15.83 1.29
N VAL A 160 -6.18 15.23 0.95
CA VAL A 160 -7.50 15.89 1.05
C VAL A 160 -7.81 16.24 2.50
N SER A 161 -7.51 15.34 3.44
CA SER A 161 -7.69 15.56 4.87
C SER A 161 -6.83 16.72 5.39
N ALA A 162 -5.57 16.83 4.93
CA ALA A 162 -4.66 17.92 5.29
C ALA A 162 -5.10 19.27 4.72
N ALA A 163 -5.54 19.32 3.45
CA ALA A 163 -5.97 20.54 2.77
C ALA A 163 -7.21 21.18 3.42
N ARG A 164 -8.06 20.38 4.06
CA ARG A 164 -9.27 20.86 4.76
C ARG A 164 -9.01 21.41 6.16
N ARG A 165 -7.77 21.36 6.66
CA ARG A 165 -7.41 21.76 8.03
C ARG A 165 -6.65 23.09 8.05
N PRO A 166 -7.09 24.07 8.85
CA PRO A 166 -6.36 25.33 9.00
C PRO A 166 -4.96 25.08 9.59
N THR A 167 -3.97 25.82 9.10
CA THR A 167 -2.67 25.95 9.79
C THR A 167 -2.91 26.72 11.08
N VAL A 168 -2.79 26.05 12.22
CA VAL A 168 -2.66 26.75 13.49
C VAL A 168 -1.26 27.35 13.47
N SER A 169 -1.18 28.65 13.21
CA SER A 169 0.03 29.48 13.32
C SER A 169 0.35 29.77 14.78
#